data_AF-A0AAN7PYZ7-F1
#
_entry.id   AF-A0AAN7PYZ7-F1
#
_cell.length_a   1.000
_cell.length_b   1.000
_cell.length_c   1.000
_cell.angle_alpha   90.00
_cell.angle_beta   90.00
_cell.angle_gamma   90.00
#
_symmetry.space_group_name_H-M   'P 1'
#
loop_
_entity.id
_entity.type
_entity.pdbx_description
1 polymer ?
#
loop_
_entity_poly.entity_id
_entity_poly.type
_entity_poly.pdbx_seq_one_letter_code
_entity_poly.pdbx_strand_id
1 'polypeptide(L)' 'MTIHSQEVTDPLEEMLKKTGCIDKHYKVLECISETKDWRKCQEQVKDFRKCMDTYNNKKRESEDFK' A
#
# COMPACT_ATOMS: atom_id res chain seq x y z
N MET A 1 4.69 25.61 17.10
CA MET A 1 5.05 24.42 16.32
C MET A 1 3.82 24.03 15.53
N THR A 2 3.85 24.25 14.22
CA THR A 2 2.69 24.17 13.34
C THR A 2 2.13 22.75 13.34
N ILE A 3 0.90 22.62 13.84
CA ILE A 3 0.08 21.43 13.67
C ILE A 3 -0.20 21.34 12.17
N HIS A 4 0.31 20.31 11.49
CA HIS A 4 -0.17 19.96 10.16
C HIS A 4 -1.53 19.29 10.33
N SER A 5 -2.54 20.12 10.57
CA SER A 5 -3.94 19.74 10.65
C SER A 5 -4.42 19.34 9.28
N GLN A 6 -4.44 18.04 9.00
CA GLN A 6 -5.47 17.50 8.12
C GLN A 6 -5.84 16.12 8.68
N GLU A 7 -7.00 16.03 9.35
CA GLU A 7 -7.74 14.78 9.44
C GLU A 7 -8.30 14.42 8.05
N VAL A 8 -7.38 14.25 7.10
CA VAL A 8 -7.60 13.63 5.81
C VAL A 8 -6.94 12.28 5.95
N THR A 9 -7.73 11.22 5.87
CA THR A 9 -7.20 9.91 5.50
C THR A 9 -6.18 10.11 4.40
N ASP A 10 -4.94 9.65 4.63
CA ASP A 10 -3.86 9.81 3.65
C ASP A 10 -4.42 9.32 2.30
N PRO A 11 -4.41 10.15 1.24
CA PRO A 11 -4.89 9.74 -0.07
C PRO A 11 -4.29 8.40 -0.51
N LEU A 12 -3.07 8.10 -0.07
CA LEU A 12 -2.46 6.79 -0.23
C LEU A 12 -3.28 5.71 0.48
N GLU A 13 -3.57 5.86 1.78
CA GLU A 13 -4.33 4.87 2.56
C GLU A 13 -5.74 4.63 1.99
N GLU A 14 -6.43 5.67 1.50
CA GLU A 14 -7.71 5.49 0.81
C GLU A 14 -7.58 4.67 -0.48
N MET A 15 -6.54 4.94 -1.27
CA MET A 15 -6.25 4.14 -2.46
C MET A 15 -5.96 2.69 -2.08
N LEU A 16 -5.17 2.45 -1.04
CA LEU A 16 -4.86 1.12 -0.53
C LEU A 16 -6.11 0.37 -0.05
N LYS A 17 -7.06 1.07 0.60
CA LYS A 17 -8.36 0.51 0.98
C LYS A 17 -9.17 0.11 -0.25
N LYS A 18 -9.21 0.96 -1.29
CA LYS A 18 -9.91 0.68 -2.56
C LYS A 18 -9.31 -0.49 -3.32
N THR A 19 -7.99 -0.66 -3.29
CA THR A 19 -7.33 -1.81 -3.96
C THR A 19 -7.39 -3.10 -3.14
N GLY A 20 -7.69 -3.02 -1.84
CA GLY A 20 -7.63 -4.16 -0.92
C GLY A 20 -6.20 -4.58 -0.55
N CYS A 21 -5.19 -3.76 -0.88
CA CYS A 21 -3.78 -4.05 -0.60
C CYS A 21 -3.28 -3.42 0.71
N ILE A 22 -4.18 -2.79 1.48
CA ILE A 22 -3.83 -2.08 2.71
C ILE A 22 -3.23 -3.00 3.79
N ASP A 23 -3.70 -4.23 3.92
CA ASP A 23 -3.15 -5.18 4.91
C ASP A 23 -1.67 -5.48 4.65
N LYS A 24 -1.28 -5.56 3.37
CA LYS A 24 0.12 -5.75 2.98
C LYS A 24 0.96 -4.51 3.26
N HIS A 25 0.39 -3.32 3.11
CA HIS A 25 1.06 -2.08 3.48
C HIS A 25 1.33 -2.01 4.99
N TYR A 26 0.36 -2.37 5.83
CA TYR A 26 0.58 -2.41 7.28
C TYR A 26 1.67 -3.41 7.68
N LYS A 27 1.77 -4.58 7.03
CA LYS A 27 2.89 -5.52 7.26
C LYS A 27 4.25 -4.94 6.93
N VAL A 28 4.35 -4.09 5.90
CA VAL A 28 5.58 -3.37 5.57
C VAL A 28 5.91 -2.35 6.67
N LEU A 29 4.91 -1.59 7.13
CA LEU A 29 5.09 -0.63 8.22
C LEU A 29 5.51 -1.30 9.53
N GLU A 30 4.89 -2.43 9.87
CA GLU A 30 5.24 -3.24 11.04
C GLU A 30 6.70 -3.72 10.94
N CYS A 31 7.11 -4.30 9.82
CA CYS A 31 8.48 -4.74 9.63
C CYS A 31 9.49 -3.57 9.71
N ILE A 32 9.19 -2.42 9.11
CA ILE A 32 10.05 -1.24 9.17
C ILE A 32 10.09 -0.69 10.60
N SER A 33 8.97 -0.74 11.33
CA SER A 33 8.91 -0.31 12.74
C SER A 33 9.78 -1.18 13.64
N GLU A 34 9.76 -2.50 13.43
CA GLU A 34 10.58 -3.46 14.18
C GLU A 34 12.06 -3.39 13.82
N THR A 35 12.37 -3.47 12.52
CA THR A 35 13.76 -3.57 12.03
C THR A 35 14.45 -2.23 11.91
N LYS A 36 13.68 -1.14 11.76
CA LYS A 36 14.15 0.21 11.40
C LYS A 36 14.98 0.25 10.11
N ASP A 37 14.92 -0.81 9.31
CA ASP A 37 15.66 -0.96 8.07
C ASP A 37 14.78 -1.61 6.99
N TRP A 38 14.26 -0.77 6.10
CA TRP A 38 13.39 -1.21 5.01
C TRP A 38 14.04 -2.23 4.08
N ARG A 39 15.38 -2.31 4.02
CA ARG A 39 16.08 -3.30 3.19
C ARG A 39 15.88 -4.72 3.69
N LYS A 40 15.65 -4.90 4.99
CA LYS A 40 15.33 -6.21 5.58
C LYS A 40 13.87 -6.61 5.34
N CYS A 41 13.02 -5.64 4.99
CA CYS A 41 11.59 -5.83 4.73
C CYS A 41 11.27 -6.10 3.25
N GLN A 42 12.25 -6.55 2.47
CA GLN A 42 12.07 -6.80 1.03
C GLN A 42 10.98 -7.82 0.73
N GLU A 43 10.77 -8.81 1.61
CA GLU A 43 9.73 -9.82 1.42
C GLU A 43 8.33 -9.19 1.52
N GLN A 44 8.08 -8.41 2.56
CA GLN A 44 6.84 -7.68 2.79
C GLN A 44 6.57 -6.68 1.65
N VAL A 45 7.61 -6.00 1.17
CA VAL A 45 7.51 -5.06 0.04
C VAL A 45 7.20 -5.79 -1.28
N LYS A 46 7.80 -6.97 -1.53
CA LYS A 46 7.47 -7.80 -2.70
C LYS A 46 6.01 -8.25 -2.67
N ASP A 47 5.53 -8.64 -1.50
CA ASP A 47 4.15 -9.05 -1.26
C ASP A 47 3.17 -7.92 -1.53
N PHE A 48 3.47 -6.72 -1.03
CA PHE A 48 2.71 -5.51 -1.31
C PHE A 48 2.68 -5.19 -2.81
N ARG A 49 3.84 -5.25 -3.48
CA ARG A 49 3.96 -5.03 -4.92
C ARG A 49 3.10 -6.01 -5.72
N LYS A 50 3.15 -7.30 -5.39
CA LYS A 50 2.36 -8.35 -6.06
C LYS A 50 0.86 -8.08 -5.95
N CYS A 51 0.39 -7.57 -4.81
CA CYS A 51 -1.00 -7.16 -4.65
C CYS A 51 -1.37 -6.03 -5.61
N MET A 52 -0.52 -4.99 -5.72
CA MET A 52 -0.77 -3.88 -6.63
C MET A 52 -0.67 -4.27 -8.11
N ASP A 53 0.27 -5.14 -8.47
CA ASP A 53 0.37 -5.67 -9.81
C ASP A 53 -0.92 -6.45 -10.19
N THR A 54 -1.47 -7.22 -9.25
CA THR A 54 -2.76 -7.93 -9.44
C THR A 54 -3.92 -6.94 -9.61
N TYR A 55 -3.97 -5.88 -8.81
CA TYR A 55 -4.98 -4.83 -8.95
C TYR A 55 -4.88 -4.13 -10.32
N ASN A 56 -3.67 -3.77 -10.74
CA ASN A 56 -3.44 -3.13 -12.03
C ASN A 56 -3.78 -4.05 -13.22
N ASN A 57 -3.56 -5.36 -13.08
CA ASN A 57 -4.00 -6.34 -14.09
C ASN A 57 -5.52 -6.39 -14.18
N LYS A 58 -6.21 -6.55 -13.05
CA LYS A 58 -7.68 -6.58 -12.99
C LYS A 58 -8.30 -5.28 -13.51
N LYS A 59 -7.71 -4.14 -13.18
CA LYS A 59 -8.15 -2.84 -13.67
C LYS A 59 -8.08 -2.79 -15.20
N ARG A 60 -6.94 -3.20 -15.78
CA ARG A 60 -6.78 -3.27 -17.24
C ARG A 60 -7.79 -4.21 -17.89
N GLU A 61 -8.03 -5.39 -17.33
CA GLU A 61 -9.05 -6.32 -17.84
C GLU A 61 -10.48 -5.74 -17.74
N SER A 62 -10.79 -4.99 -16.68
CA SER A 62 -12.09 -4.33 -16.52
C SER A 62 -12.28 -3.10 -17.42
N GLU A 63 -11.18 -2.45 -17.82
CA GLU A 63 -11.19 -1.32 -18.76
C GLU A 63 -11.25 -1.80 -20.22
N ASP A 64 -10.74 -2.99 -20.54
CA ASP A 64 -10.77 -3.58 -21.89
C ASP A 64 -12.19 -3.98 -22.35
N PHE A 65 -13.12 -4.20 -21.41
CA PHE A 65 -14.51 -4.57 -21.70
C PHE A 65 -15.50 -3.39 -21.71
N LYS A 66 -15.01 -2.14 -21.73
CA LYS A 66 -15.85 -0.92 -21.69
C LYS A 66 -15.96 -0.19 -23.02
#